data_AF-A0A960VMV9-F1
#
_entry.id   AF-A0A960VMV9-F1
#
_cell.length_a   1.000
_cell.length_b   1.000
_cell.length_c   1.000
_cell.angle_alpha   90.00
_cell.angle_beta   90.00
_cell.angle_gamma   90.00
#
_symmetry.space_group_name_H-M   'P 1'
#
loop_
_entity.id
_entity.type
_entity.pdbx_description
1 polymer ?
#
loop_
_entity_poly.entity_id
_entity_poly.type
_entity_poly.pdbx_seq_one_letter_code
_entity_poly.pdbx_strand_id
1 'polypeptide(L)'
;MNRRKTMIVRVGTACVLSLPLAAAGCRSASPTATEPPTGGRELVLDEAAFVATVGPILTSRGCDNVACHGGGLRGTFQLSPADAKDYDFDFVQARLQVDAVDREASNLLLKPLDPAAGGVAHTAPASESGFLDAADPDFQAIRAWILAGELR
;
A
#
# COMPACT_ATOMS: atom_id res chain seq x y z
N MET A 1 9.31 -34.72 -34.43
CA MET A 1 9.08 -36.13 -34.04
C MET A 1 10.06 -36.50 -32.93
N ASN A 2 9.70 -36.41 -31.64
CA ASN A 2 10.31 -37.23 -30.59
C ASN A 2 9.56 -37.17 -29.24
N ARG A 3 8.77 -38.23 -29.05
CA ARG A 3 8.34 -38.97 -27.86
C ARG A 3 8.36 -38.32 -26.47
N ARG A 4 7.13 -38.17 -25.96
CA ARG A 4 6.70 -37.99 -24.56
C ARG A 4 7.27 -39.07 -23.64
N LYS A 5 7.56 -38.71 -22.39
CA LYS A 5 7.54 -39.63 -21.25
C LYS A 5 6.64 -39.05 -20.16
N THR A 6 5.40 -39.55 -20.15
CA THR A 6 4.43 -39.39 -19.07
C THR A 6 4.88 -40.28 -17.92
N MET A 7 5.12 -39.71 -16.74
CA MET A 7 5.34 -40.48 -15.53
C MET A 7 4.06 -40.41 -14.69
N ILE A 8 3.36 -41.54 -14.66
CA ILE A 8 2.22 -41.80 -13.78
C ILE A 8 2.81 -42.30 -12.46
N VAL A 9 2.61 -41.57 -11.37
CA VAL A 9 2.91 -42.07 -10.02
C VAL A 9 1.58 -42.40 -9.35
N ARG A 10 1.53 -43.63 -8.85
CA ARG A 10 0.34 -44.33 -8.35
C ARG A 10 -0.10 -43.78 -7.00
N VAL A 11 -1.42 -43.66 -6.87
CA VAL A 11 -2.19 -43.47 -5.64
C VAL A 11 -1.93 -44.65 -4.69
N GLY A 12 -1.39 -44.35 -3.51
CA GLY A 12 -1.30 -45.27 -2.37
C GLY A 12 -2.36 -44.92 -1.34
N THR A 13 -3.50 -45.60 -1.39
CA THR A 13 -4.53 -45.54 -0.36
C THR A 13 -4.06 -46.37 0.84
N ALA A 14 -3.64 -45.70 1.92
CA ALA A 14 -3.39 -46.33 3.21
C ALA A 14 -4.52 -45.98 4.18
N CYS A 15 -5.36 -46.97 4.45
CA CYS A 15 -6.34 -46.98 5.52
C CYS A 15 -5.61 -47.16 6.85
N VAL A 16 -5.68 -46.17 7.75
CA VAL A 16 -5.21 -46.32 9.13
C VAL A 16 -6.23 -45.72 10.09
N LEU A 17 -6.98 -46.65 10.70
CA LEU A 17 -7.52 -46.68 12.05
C LEU A 17 -7.66 -45.35 12.81
N SER A 18 -8.92 -44.98 12.99
CA SER A 18 -9.42 -43.97 13.91
C SER A 18 -9.17 -44.36 15.38
N LEU A 19 -8.35 -43.57 16.09
CA LEU A 19 -8.34 -43.53 17.56
C LEU A 19 -9.24 -42.38 18.03
N PRO A 20 -10.29 -42.61 18.85
CA PRO A 20 -11.01 -41.53 19.50
C PRO A 20 -10.18 -41.05 20.70
N LEU A 21 -9.37 -40.01 20.49
CA LEU A 21 -8.74 -39.29 21.58
C LEU A 21 -9.81 -38.40 22.23
N ALA A 22 -10.30 -38.83 23.40
CA ALA A 22 -11.18 -38.03 24.24
C ALA A 22 -10.43 -36.79 24.73
N ALA A 23 -10.54 -35.68 23.99
CA ALA A 23 -10.11 -34.38 24.46
C ALA A 23 -11.10 -33.90 25.52
N ALA A 24 -10.70 -34.06 26.79
CA ALA A 24 -11.33 -33.39 27.92
C ALA A 24 -11.38 -31.89 27.60
N GLY A 25 -12.59 -31.35 27.48
CA GLY A 25 -12.82 -29.97 27.11
C GLY A 25 -12.30 -29.01 28.18
N CYS A 26 -11.18 -28.35 27.89
CA CYS A 26 -10.85 -27.08 28.51
C CYS A 26 -11.84 -26.03 27.98
N ARG A 27 -13.00 -25.91 28.61
CA ARG A 27 -13.84 -24.71 28.48
C ARG A 27 -13.16 -23.57 29.23
N SER A 28 -12.13 -23.00 28.61
CA SER A 28 -11.69 -21.66 28.99
C SER A 28 -12.83 -20.73 28.59
N ALA A 29 -13.54 -20.19 29.58
CA ALA A 29 -14.41 -19.04 29.37
C ALA A 29 -13.55 -17.98 28.68
N SER A 30 -13.88 -17.68 27.43
CA SER A 30 -13.27 -16.53 26.75
C SER A 30 -13.66 -15.31 27.59
N PRO A 31 -12.69 -14.50 28.05
CA PRO A 31 -13.06 -13.19 28.57
C PRO A 31 -13.85 -12.51 27.46
N THR A 32 -15.06 -12.05 27.78
CA THR A 32 -15.89 -11.26 26.86
C THR A 32 -14.98 -10.19 26.25
N ALA A 33 -14.63 -10.36 24.97
CA ALA A 33 -13.82 -9.38 24.26
C ALA A 33 -14.60 -8.08 24.34
N THR A 34 -14.07 -7.12 25.10
CA THR A 34 -14.61 -5.77 25.10
C THR A 34 -14.47 -5.28 23.67
N GLU A 35 -15.58 -4.92 23.04
CA GLU A 35 -15.56 -4.36 21.69
C GLU A 35 -14.54 -3.22 21.67
N PRO A 36 -13.54 -3.24 20.76
CA PRO A 36 -12.59 -2.15 20.65
C PRO A 36 -13.38 -0.85 20.53
N PRO A 37 -12.98 0.25 21.20
CA PRO A 37 -13.71 1.50 21.12
C PRO A 37 -13.88 1.91 19.65
N THR A 38 -15.11 1.84 19.15
CA THR A 38 -15.49 2.10 17.75
C THR A 38 -15.64 3.60 17.44
N GLY A 39 -15.14 4.47 18.33
CA GLY A 39 -15.36 5.92 18.26
C GLY A 39 -14.31 6.73 17.49
N GLY A 40 -13.32 6.08 16.86
CA GLY A 40 -12.31 6.78 16.06
C GLY A 40 -12.90 7.21 14.71
N ARG A 41 -12.69 8.47 14.31
CA ARG A 41 -12.99 8.93 12.94
C ARG A 41 -11.90 8.41 12.00
N GLU A 42 -12.29 7.86 10.87
CA GLU A 42 -11.41 7.41 9.81
C GLU A 42 -11.22 8.53 8.77
N LEU A 43 -9.99 8.75 8.31
CA LEU A 43 -9.76 9.58 7.13
C LEU A 43 -10.08 8.79 5.87
N VAL A 44 -11.03 9.29 5.09
CA VAL A 44 -11.43 8.69 3.82
C VAL A 44 -11.03 9.61 2.67
N LEU A 45 -10.22 9.05 1.77
CA LEU A 45 -9.70 9.69 0.57
C LEU A 45 -10.49 9.19 -0.65
N ASP A 46 -10.60 10.03 -1.67
CA ASP A 46 -11.33 9.72 -2.90
C ASP A 46 -10.45 8.90 -3.86
N GLU A 47 -10.77 7.63 -4.04
CA GLU A 47 -10.07 6.71 -4.95
C GLU A 47 -10.26 7.10 -6.42
N ALA A 48 -11.44 7.57 -6.81
CA ALA A 48 -11.68 7.99 -8.19
C ALA A 48 -10.85 9.23 -8.54
N ALA A 49 -10.74 10.19 -7.61
CA ALA A 49 -9.86 11.34 -7.75
C ALA A 49 -8.38 10.93 -7.79
N PHE A 50 -7.98 9.92 -6.99
CA PHE A 50 -6.63 9.37 -7.04
C PHE A 50 -6.31 8.80 -8.42
N VAL A 51 -7.16 7.90 -8.94
CA VAL A 51 -6.99 7.27 -10.26
C VAL A 51 -6.92 8.31 -11.38
N ALA A 52 -7.77 9.34 -11.32
CA ALA A 52 -7.85 10.35 -12.36
C ALA A 52 -6.68 11.36 -12.33
N THR A 53 -6.05 11.58 -11.17
CA THR A 53 -5.12 12.70 -10.97
C THR A 53 -3.81 12.27 -10.32
N VAL A 54 -3.85 11.75 -9.09
CA VAL A 54 -2.65 11.50 -8.28
C VAL A 54 -1.83 10.34 -8.84
N GLY A 55 -2.47 9.21 -9.18
CA GLY A 55 -1.80 8.04 -9.74
C GLY A 55 -0.96 8.37 -10.98
N PRO A 56 -1.53 9.04 -12.01
CA PRO A 56 -0.77 9.50 -13.17
C PRO A 56 0.42 10.42 -12.86
N ILE A 57 0.31 11.29 -11.84
CA ILE A 57 1.41 12.14 -11.40
C ILE A 57 2.56 11.31 -10.81
N LEU A 58 2.25 10.32 -9.97
CA LEU A 58 3.27 9.44 -9.39
C LEU A 58 4.04 8.69 -10.49
N THR A 59 3.35 8.24 -11.54
CA THR A 59 4.01 7.62 -12.70
C THR A 59 4.80 8.64 -13.53
N SER A 60 4.26 9.82 -13.82
CA SER A 60 4.93 10.82 -14.66
C SER A 60 6.22 11.37 -14.02
N ARG A 61 6.25 11.43 -12.69
CA ARG A 61 7.43 11.80 -11.88
C ARG A 61 8.40 10.63 -11.66
N GLY A 62 8.09 9.45 -12.19
CA GLY A 62 8.95 8.26 -12.09
C GLY A 62 8.99 7.62 -10.71
N CYS A 63 8.02 7.93 -9.83
CA CYS A 63 7.97 7.35 -8.49
C CYS A 63 7.83 5.82 -8.55
N ASP A 64 7.09 5.31 -9.54
CA ASP A 64 6.91 3.88 -9.82
C ASP A 64 8.00 3.28 -10.71
N ASN A 65 9.19 3.89 -10.76
CA ASN A 65 10.36 3.21 -11.29
C ASN A 65 10.75 2.02 -10.39
N VAL A 66 11.18 0.91 -10.97
CA VAL A 66 11.62 -0.31 -10.26
C VAL A 66 12.78 -0.10 -9.27
N ALA A 67 13.60 0.94 -9.50
CA ALA A 67 14.67 1.35 -8.59
C ALA A 67 14.13 2.10 -7.35
N CYS A 68 12.92 2.64 -7.43
CA CYS A 68 12.29 3.50 -6.43
C CYS A 68 11.13 2.76 -5.73
N HIS A 69 9.89 2.86 -6.23
CA HIS A 69 8.73 2.24 -5.60
C HIS A 69 8.01 1.18 -6.46
N GLY A 70 8.34 1.05 -7.75
CA GLY A 70 7.54 0.28 -8.72
C GLY A 70 7.90 -1.19 -8.93
N GLY A 71 8.11 -1.99 -7.88
CA GLY A 71 8.48 -3.40 -8.12
C GLY A 71 8.89 -4.25 -6.92
N GLY A 72 8.62 -3.82 -5.68
CA GLY A 72 8.88 -4.64 -4.49
C GLY A 72 9.01 -3.84 -3.19
N LEU A 73 9.21 -4.55 -2.07
CA LEU A 73 9.35 -3.96 -0.72
C LEU A 73 10.57 -3.02 -0.63
N ARG A 74 10.37 -1.73 -0.89
CA ARG A 74 11.35 -0.67 -0.70
C ARG A 74 10.80 0.36 0.28
N GLY A 75 11.14 0.20 1.56
CA GLY A 75 10.59 1.02 2.63
C GLY A 75 9.11 0.76 2.86
N THR A 76 8.36 1.80 3.25
CA THR A 76 6.94 1.71 3.61
C THR A 76 5.97 2.10 2.50
N PHE A 77 6.48 2.52 1.33
CA PHE A 77 5.66 2.96 0.21
C PHE A 77 5.99 2.13 -1.04
N GLN A 78 4.98 1.49 -1.60
CA GLN A 78 5.09 0.64 -2.79
C GLN A 78 4.11 1.09 -3.84
N LEU A 79 4.51 0.97 -5.09
CA LEU A 79 3.66 1.18 -6.25
C LEU A 79 3.79 -0.05 -7.14
N SER A 80 2.71 -0.37 -7.84
CA SER A 80 2.75 -1.30 -8.95
C SER A 80 3.67 -0.73 -10.06
N PRO A 81 4.34 -1.57 -10.86
CA PRO A 81 5.21 -1.11 -11.93
C PRO A 81 4.45 -0.28 -12.98
N ALA A 82 5.13 0.68 -13.62
CA ALA A 82 4.52 1.54 -14.65
C ALA A 82 3.93 0.76 -15.84
N ASP A 83 4.52 -0.38 -16.21
CA ASP A 83 4.07 -1.25 -17.32
C ASP A 83 3.03 -2.29 -16.90
N ALA A 84 2.72 -2.38 -15.60
CA ALA A 84 1.75 -3.31 -15.01
C ALA A 84 0.95 -2.59 -13.91
N LYS A 85 0.34 -1.47 -14.28
CA LYS A 85 -0.31 -0.56 -13.33
C LYS A 85 -1.55 -1.18 -12.68
N ASP A 86 -1.61 -1.09 -11.37
CA ASP A 86 -2.72 -1.47 -10.50
C ASP A 86 -3.05 -0.28 -9.59
N TYR A 87 -4.06 0.51 -9.98
CA TYR A 87 -4.40 1.73 -9.26
C TYR A 87 -5.08 1.48 -7.91
N ASP A 88 -5.79 0.37 -7.76
CA ASP A 88 -6.44 0.01 -6.49
C ASP A 88 -5.36 -0.30 -5.44
N PHE A 89 -4.34 -1.07 -5.84
CA PHE A 89 -3.15 -1.30 -5.01
C PHE A 89 -2.43 0.01 -4.68
N ASP A 90 -2.15 0.84 -5.70
CA ASP A 90 -1.42 2.10 -5.51
C ASP A 90 -2.17 3.07 -4.60
N PHE A 91 -3.50 3.15 -4.71
CA PHE A 91 -4.35 3.95 -3.84
C PHE A 91 -4.21 3.49 -2.39
N VAL A 92 -4.30 2.17 -2.14
CA VAL A 92 -4.13 1.60 -0.80
C VAL A 92 -2.73 1.89 -0.24
N GLN A 93 -1.69 1.89 -1.07
CA GLN A 93 -0.34 2.23 -0.60
C GLN A 93 -0.17 3.73 -0.33
N ALA A 94 -0.72 4.57 -1.18
CA ALA A 94 -0.66 6.03 -1.05
C ALA A 94 -1.39 6.52 0.19
N ARG A 95 -2.60 6.02 0.46
CA ARG A 95 -3.38 6.42 1.66
C ARG A 95 -2.65 6.09 2.96
N LEU A 96 -1.81 5.05 3.00
CA LEU A 96 -1.03 4.69 4.18
C LEU A 96 0.09 5.70 4.49
N GLN A 97 0.43 6.56 3.54
CA GLN A 97 1.43 7.61 3.71
C GLN A 97 0.82 8.96 4.11
N VAL A 98 -0.51 9.01 4.31
CA VAL A 98 -1.24 10.22 4.68
C VAL A 98 -1.48 10.26 6.19
N ASP A 99 -1.08 11.35 6.81
CA ASP A 99 -1.36 11.59 8.22
C ASP A 99 -2.81 12.09 8.38
N ALA A 100 -3.59 11.37 9.18
CA ALA A 100 -5.02 11.66 9.37
C ALA A 100 -5.29 12.88 10.26
N VAL A 101 -4.31 13.31 11.06
CA VAL A 101 -4.41 14.41 12.03
C VAL A 101 -3.82 15.69 11.44
N ASP A 102 -2.57 15.62 10.97
CA ASP A 102 -1.87 16.73 10.31
C ASP A 102 -1.54 16.38 8.87
N ARG A 103 -2.51 16.63 7.99
CA ARG A 103 -2.46 16.26 6.58
C ARG A 103 -1.27 16.85 5.83
N GLU A 104 -0.80 18.03 6.22
CA GLU A 104 0.38 18.68 5.61
C GLU A 104 1.68 17.97 6.00
N ALA A 105 1.71 17.32 7.16
CA ALA A 105 2.85 16.52 7.62
C ALA A 105 2.91 15.12 6.98
N SER A 106 2.01 14.80 6.04
CA SER A 106 1.98 13.52 5.35
C SER A 106 3.30 13.23 4.64
N ASN A 107 3.81 12.00 4.76
CA ASN A 107 5.02 11.57 4.05
C ASN A 107 4.86 11.70 2.54
N LEU A 108 3.63 11.52 2.01
CA LEU A 108 3.32 11.67 0.60
C LEU A 108 3.52 13.11 0.07
N LEU A 109 3.61 14.11 0.95
CA LEU A 109 3.95 15.49 0.62
C LEU A 109 5.40 15.82 0.98
N LEU A 110 5.85 15.44 2.18
CA LEU A 110 7.16 15.86 2.67
C LEU A 110 8.31 15.16 1.96
N LYS A 111 8.17 13.87 1.66
CA LYS A 111 9.26 13.05 1.10
C LYS A 111 9.63 13.44 -0.34
N PRO A 112 8.68 13.69 -1.27
CA PRO A 112 9.05 14.07 -2.63
C PRO A 112 9.42 15.55 -2.77
N LEU A 113 9.16 16.41 -1.78
CA LEU A 113 9.46 17.84 -1.83
C LEU A 113 10.93 18.13 -1.44
N ASP A 114 11.56 19.08 -2.11
CA ASP A 114 12.93 19.51 -1.79
C ASP A 114 13.02 20.07 -0.35
N PRO A 115 14.05 19.73 0.43
CA PRO A 115 14.24 20.28 1.78
C PRO A 115 14.31 21.81 1.82
N ALA A 116 14.82 22.47 0.78
CA ALA A 116 14.84 23.94 0.69
C ALA A 116 13.42 24.54 0.51
N ALA A 117 12.48 23.74 0.00
CA ALA A 117 11.06 24.10 -0.13
C ALA A 117 10.22 23.61 1.06
N GLY A 118 10.84 23.07 2.11
CA GLY A 118 10.15 22.59 3.33
C GLY A 118 9.86 21.09 3.34
N GLY A 119 10.38 20.31 2.39
CA GLY A 119 10.32 18.86 2.42
C GLY A 119 11.32 18.22 3.39
N VAL A 120 11.47 16.91 3.31
CA VAL A 120 12.43 16.13 4.11
C VAL A 120 13.31 15.26 3.23
N ALA A 121 14.44 14.81 3.78
CA ALA A 121 15.36 13.97 3.02
C ALA A 121 14.71 12.69 2.46
N HIS A 122 14.96 12.44 1.17
CA HIS A 122 14.61 11.26 0.40
C HIS A 122 15.88 10.68 -0.24
N THR A 123 15.91 9.37 -0.49
CA THR A 123 17.08 8.70 -1.08
C THR A 123 17.44 9.20 -2.48
N ALA A 124 16.44 9.66 -3.24
CA ALA A 124 16.63 10.28 -4.55
C ALA A 124 16.42 11.79 -4.36
N PRO A 125 17.22 12.65 -5.00
CA PRO A 125 17.03 14.09 -4.91
C PRO A 125 15.72 14.51 -5.61
N ALA A 126 15.08 15.55 -5.09
CA ALA A 126 13.82 16.06 -5.65
C ALA A 126 13.96 16.49 -7.13
N SER A 127 15.16 16.89 -7.56
CA SER A 127 15.47 17.23 -8.95
C SER A 127 15.36 16.05 -9.93
N GLU A 128 15.36 14.81 -9.44
CA GLU A 128 15.29 13.62 -10.28
C GLU A 128 13.87 13.04 -10.36
N SER A 129 13.16 12.97 -9.23
CA SER A 129 11.86 12.26 -9.16
C SER A 129 10.92 12.81 -8.08
N GLY A 130 11.03 14.12 -7.78
CA GLY A 130 10.22 14.81 -6.78
C GLY A 130 9.76 16.20 -7.24
N PHE A 131 9.70 17.15 -6.30
CA PHE A 131 9.22 18.51 -6.49
C PHE A 131 10.23 19.50 -5.91
N LEU A 132 10.68 20.46 -6.72
CA LEU A 132 11.61 21.50 -6.27
C LEU A 132 10.92 22.65 -5.52
N ASP A 133 9.61 22.80 -5.75
CA ASP A 133 8.81 23.89 -5.20
C ASP A 133 7.43 23.33 -4.81
N ALA A 134 6.92 23.76 -3.67
CA ALA A 134 5.55 23.45 -3.26
C ALA A 134 4.52 24.08 -4.21
N ALA A 135 4.87 25.13 -4.97
CA ALA A 135 4.00 25.72 -5.98
C ALA A 135 3.86 24.87 -7.26
N ASP A 136 4.59 23.77 -7.40
CA ASP A 136 4.46 22.86 -8.54
C ASP A 136 3.00 22.38 -8.68
N PRO A 137 2.39 22.47 -9.88
CA PRO A 137 0.99 22.11 -10.06
C PRO A 137 0.70 20.64 -9.74
N ASP A 138 1.63 19.74 -10.01
CA ASP A 138 1.47 18.32 -9.68
C ASP A 138 1.53 18.10 -8.17
N PHE A 139 2.44 18.78 -7.47
CA PHE A 139 2.49 18.76 -6.01
C PHE A 139 1.17 19.28 -5.41
N GLN A 140 0.66 20.40 -5.94
CA GLN A 140 -0.62 20.97 -5.49
C GLN A 140 -1.80 20.05 -5.76
N ALA A 141 -1.79 19.28 -6.85
CA ALA A 141 -2.82 18.29 -7.12
C ALA A 141 -2.82 17.14 -6.09
N ILE A 142 -1.63 16.62 -5.73
CA ILE A 142 -1.50 15.62 -4.67
C ILE A 142 -1.96 16.19 -3.32
N ARG A 143 -1.50 17.39 -2.99
CA ARG A 143 -1.88 18.09 -1.76
C ARG A 143 -3.38 18.34 -1.68
N ALA A 144 -4.00 18.79 -2.77
CA ALA A 144 -5.44 19.02 -2.83
C ALA A 144 -6.24 17.73 -2.57
N TRP A 145 -5.82 16.60 -3.16
CA TRP A 145 -6.44 15.31 -2.92
C TRP A 145 -6.35 14.89 -1.45
N ILE A 146 -5.18 15.04 -0.82
CA ILE A 146 -4.99 14.75 0.62
C ILE A 146 -5.88 15.64 1.49
N LEU A 147 -5.91 16.95 1.21
CA LEU A 147 -6.67 17.92 2.01
C LEU A 147 -8.18 17.78 1.84
N ALA A 148 -8.65 17.31 0.68
CA ALA A 148 -10.05 17.05 0.40
C ALA A 148 -10.62 15.84 1.17
N GLY A 149 -9.76 15.01 1.79
CA GLY A 149 -10.21 13.86 2.57
C GLY A 149 -11.17 14.21 3.70
N GLU A 150 -12.13 13.31 3.95
CA GLU A 150 -13.17 13.49 4.96
C GLU A 150 -12.89 12.61 6.19
N LEU A 151 -12.99 13.18 7.39
CA LEU A 151 -12.97 12.39 8.62
C LEU A 151 -14.40 11.92 8.93
N ARG A 152 -14.67 10.63 8.86
CA ARG A 152 -16.01 10.06 9.10
C ARG A 152 -16.01 8.91 10.09
#